data_AF-A0A1C2G9W9-F1
#
_entry.id   AF-A0A1C2G9W9-F1
#
_cell.length_a   1.000
_cell.length_b   1.000
_cell.length_c   1.000
_cell.angle_alpha   90.00
_cell.angle_beta   90.00
_cell.angle_gamma   90.00
#
_symmetry.space_group_name_H-M   'P 1'
#
loop_
_entity.id
_entity.type
_entity.pdbx_description
1 polymer ?
#
loop_
_entity_poly.entity_id
_entity_poly.type
_entity_poly.pdbx_seq_one_letter_code
_entity_poly.pdbx_strand_id
1 'polypeptide(L)'
;MKFCPNCGNKLQPGDKFCEKCGYNLTQDSQNDLDKGDIKKTTNKAKEQLGKQAKKNTTKIQDKLKNIDTSWFKQGNHKWYTVGAILVLVFLIFFVGRIRNNGGSLVPPRNITFSKMNGTRVWLSTEGGKGKDAIVDYIDVTKNGKFIQYQIFDDNITLGKVSKMSNSQLIKLGKEQDKKYFDESINEVKAYRDGKGQIGLQDDLMQNHDLKRELKLGEEVFYSYNGSVSHMKDIKFISESEYNRLKDKENKGIYVGLNYPTNLLPDDSNIAKFDKRQYNALIKNMQKVKYLAPEWQKIRVKNSTDDSGNKITSQKISYDSIDEFNDSGTFNKNVMSLSTSQKEKLANLIALSTEEFSVGKFKESESVSNMKQQHIVRLANNVLDDSYYEVITKDFFKPNRFKDDMTLSDPTSQTIYNSRYIGYQIGDDNYLLTKAQNNKQNAVFPKPSD
;
A
#
# COMPACT_ATOMS: atom_id res chain seq x y z
N MET A 1 -27.51 -40.62 -23.24
CA MET A 1 -26.64 -40.59 -22.04
C MET A 1 -26.93 -39.31 -21.27
N LYS A 2 -27.08 -39.37 -19.94
CA LYS A 2 -27.31 -38.19 -19.09
C LYS A 2 -26.02 -37.82 -18.36
N PHE A 3 -25.84 -36.53 -18.11
CA PHE A 3 -24.70 -35.99 -17.36
C PHE A 3 -25.22 -35.22 -16.15
N CYS A 4 -24.43 -35.21 -15.08
CA CYS A 4 -24.75 -34.45 -13.87
C CYS A 4 -24.81 -32.95 -14.21
N PRO A 5 -25.91 -32.24 -13.93
CA PRO A 5 -26.03 -30.81 -14.25
C PRO A 5 -25.08 -29.93 -13.41
N ASN A 6 -24.60 -30.45 -12.27
CA ASN A 6 -23.71 -29.71 -11.38
C ASN A 6 -22.23 -29.86 -11.77
N CYS A 7 -21.76 -31.06 -12.14
CA CYS A 7 -20.33 -31.30 -12.39
C CYS A 7 -19.99 -31.93 -13.73
N GLY A 8 -20.99 -32.25 -14.57
CA GLY A 8 -20.78 -32.83 -15.90
C GLY A 8 -20.36 -34.31 -15.92
N ASN A 9 -20.33 -35.01 -14.78
CA ASN A 9 -20.01 -36.45 -14.76
C ASN A 9 -21.07 -37.26 -15.52
N LYS A 10 -20.65 -38.32 -16.21
CA LYS A 10 -21.58 -39.26 -16.86
C LYS A 10 -22.38 -40.02 -15.79
N LEU A 11 -23.69 -40.12 -15.97
CA LEU A 11 -24.59 -40.79 -15.03
C LEU A 11 -25.01 -42.15 -15.56
N GLN A 12 -25.14 -43.12 -14.65
CA GLN A 12 -25.73 -44.42 -14.93
C GLN A 12 -27.27 -44.34 -14.89
N PRO A 13 -27.97 -45.19 -15.67
CA PRO A 13 -29.42 -45.26 -15.59
C PRO A 13 -29.90 -45.64 -14.17
N GLY A 14 -30.66 -44.76 -13.53
CA GLY A 14 -31.22 -44.98 -12.19
C GLY A 14 -30.51 -44.27 -11.04
N ASP A 15 -29.41 -43.54 -11.30
CA ASP A 15 -28.69 -42.79 -10.28
C ASP A 15 -29.59 -41.75 -9.59
N LYS A 16 -29.70 -41.84 -8.26
CA LYS A 16 -30.40 -40.84 -7.43
C LYS A 16 -29.48 -39.68 -7.04
N PHE A 17 -28.16 -39.91 -7.02
CA PHE A 17 -27.14 -38.93 -6.69
C PHE A 17 -25.95 -39.09 -7.63
N CYS A 18 -25.25 -37.99 -7.92
CA CYS A 18 -24.00 -38.04 -8.67
C CYS A 18 -22.88 -38.62 -7.78
N GLU A 19 -22.31 -39.75 -8.17
CA GLU A 19 -21.17 -40.39 -7.51
C GLU A 19 -19.93 -39.49 -7.36
N LYS A 20 -19.76 -38.50 -8.25
CA LYS A 20 -18.57 -37.63 -8.27
C LYS A 20 -18.70 -36.40 -7.39
N CYS A 21 -19.90 -35.83 -7.24
CA CYS A 21 -20.08 -34.56 -6.50
C CYS A 21 -21.23 -34.56 -5.49
N GLY A 22 -21.94 -35.69 -5.32
CA GLY A 22 -23.05 -35.83 -4.37
C GLY A 22 -24.35 -35.14 -4.77
N TYR A 23 -24.44 -34.54 -5.96
CA TYR A 23 -25.62 -33.81 -6.40
C TYR A 23 -26.87 -34.70 -6.50
N ASN A 24 -27.99 -34.31 -5.89
CA ASN A 24 -29.23 -35.07 -5.87
C ASN A 24 -30.03 -34.88 -7.18
N LEU A 25 -30.15 -35.96 -7.95
CA LEU A 25 -30.77 -35.97 -9.28
C LEU A 25 -32.31 -36.11 -9.22
N THR A 26 -32.86 -36.44 -8.05
CA THR A 26 -34.30 -36.65 -7.88
C THR A 26 -35.09 -35.34 -7.72
N GLN A 27 -34.43 -34.24 -7.29
CA GLN A 27 -35.07 -32.93 -7.13
C GLN A 27 -35.39 -32.25 -8.47
N ASP A 28 -34.64 -32.52 -9.53
CA ASP A 28 -34.88 -31.90 -10.85
C ASP A 28 -36.00 -32.60 -11.65
N SER A 29 -36.35 -33.84 -11.30
CA SER A 29 -37.42 -34.59 -12.01
C SER A 29 -38.83 -34.07 -11.68
N GLN A 30 -39.00 -33.26 -10.63
CA GLN A 30 -40.28 -32.59 -10.30
C GLN A 30 -40.39 -31.18 -10.93
N ASN A 31 -39.27 -30.57 -11.35
CA ASN A 31 -39.26 -29.21 -11.89
C ASN A 31 -39.43 -29.11 -13.41
N ASP A 32 -39.49 -30.24 -14.12
CA ASP A 32 -39.67 -30.28 -15.59
C ASP A 32 -41.12 -30.51 -16.04
N LEU A 33 -42.05 -30.81 -15.11
CA LEU A 33 -43.49 -30.84 -15.40
C LEU A 33 -44.15 -29.44 -15.37
N ASP A 34 -43.48 -28.42 -14.81
CA ASP A 34 -44.06 -27.08 -14.57
C ASP A 34 -43.55 -25.99 -15.55
N LYS A 35 -42.64 -26.33 -16.48
CA LYS A 35 -42.07 -25.37 -17.45
C LYS A 35 -42.88 -25.18 -18.73
N GLY A 36 -43.87 -26.04 -18.98
CA GLY A 36 -44.76 -25.96 -20.16
C GLY A 36 -45.81 -24.86 -20.05
N ASP A 37 -46.40 -24.68 -18.87
CA ASP A 37 -47.51 -23.73 -18.64
C ASP A 37 -47.05 -22.29 -18.37
N ILE A 38 -45.83 -22.11 -17.85
CA ILE A 38 -45.27 -20.78 -17.61
C ILE A 38 -44.99 -20.04 -18.92
N LYS A 39 -44.50 -20.71 -19.98
CA LYS A 39 -44.24 -20.05 -21.28
C LYS A 39 -45.52 -19.59 -21.99
N LYS A 40 -46.62 -20.35 -21.88
CA LYS A 40 -47.92 -20.01 -22.48
C LYS A 40 -48.57 -18.83 -21.75
N THR A 41 -48.43 -18.79 -20.43
CA THR A 41 -48.96 -17.72 -19.57
C THR A 41 -48.16 -16.42 -19.72
N THR A 42 -46.83 -16.51 -19.86
CA THR A 42 -45.95 -15.32 -20.02
C THR A 42 -46.16 -14.62 -21.37
N ASN A 43 -46.45 -15.37 -22.43
CA ASN A 43 -46.72 -14.80 -23.76
C ASN A 43 -48.10 -14.14 -23.83
N LYS A 44 -49.14 -14.75 -23.22
CA LYS A 44 -50.47 -14.10 -23.08
C LYS A 44 -50.39 -12.85 -22.20
N ALA A 45 -49.63 -12.87 -21.10
CA ALA A 45 -49.44 -11.71 -20.24
C ALA A 45 -48.68 -10.58 -20.94
N LYS A 46 -47.63 -10.87 -21.73
CA LYS A 46 -46.92 -9.87 -22.56
C LYS A 46 -47.80 -9.27 -23.65
N GLU A 47 -48.66 -10.07 -24.27
CA GLU A 47 -49.59 -9.59 -25.30
C GLU A 47 -50.70 -8.71 -24.68
N GLN A 48 -51.20 -9.07 -23.50
CA GLN A 48 -52.18 -8.27 -22.75
C GLN A 48 -51.56 -6.97 -22.20
N LEU A 49 -50.35 -7.01 -21.64
CA LEU A 49 -49.60 -5.82 -21.21
C LEU A 49 -49.25 -4.91 -22.41
N GLY A 50 -48.92 -5.48 -23.57
CA GLY A 50 -48.68 -4.71 -24.80
C GLY A 50 -49.94 -4.03 -25.35
N LYS A 51 -51.10 -4.70 -25.29
CA LYS A 51 -52.40 -4.13 -25.68
C LYS A 51 -52.88 -3.08 -24.68
N GLN A 52 -52.68 -3.28 -23.38
CA GLN A 52 -53.04 -2.34 -22.33
C GLN A 52 -52.11 -1.12 -22.28
N ALA A 53 -50.81 -1.32 -22.52
CA ALA A 53 -49.86 -0.22 -22.71
C ALA A 53 -50.25 0.62 -23.94
N LYS A 54 -50.46 0.01 -25.12
CA LYS A 54 -50.91 0.76 -26.31
C LYS A 54 -52.23 1.50 -26.08
N LYS A 55 -53.24 0.87 -25.47
CA LYS A 55 -54.53 1.51 -25.15
C LYS A 55 -54.35 2.68 -24.17
N ASN A 56 -53.44 2.57 -23.19
CA ASN A 56 -53.13 3.66 -22.27
C ASN A 56 -52.32 4.78 -22.94
N THR A 57 -51.39 4.47 -23.85
CA THR A 57 -50.63 5.49 -24.61
C THR A 57 -51.54 6.27 -25.56
N THR A 58 -52.47 5.60 -26.26
CA THR A 58 -53.45 6.27 -27.13
C THR A 58 -54.42 7.12 -26.30
N LYS A 59 -54.88 6.61 -25.15
CA LYS A 59 -55.76 7.36 -24.23
C LYS A 59 -55.05 8.58 -23.58
N ILE A 60 -53.73 8.50 -23.37
CA ILE A 60 -52.92 9.65 -22.91
C ILE A 60 -52.66 10.63 -24.05
N GLN A 61 -52.40 10.16 -25.27
CA GLN A 61 -52.22 11.02 -26.45
C GLN A 61 -53.51 11.76 -26.83
N ASP A 62 -54.66 11.11 -26.75
CA ASP A 62 -55.97 11.73 -27.00
C ASP A 62 -56.34 12.71 -25.88
N LYS A 63 -55.97 12.40 -24.62
CA LYS A 63 -56.09 13.37 -23.52
C LYS A 63 -55.15 14.56 -23.66
N LEU A 64 -53.92 14.37 -24.17
CA LEU A 64 -52.94 15.43 -24.44
C LEU A 64 -53.37 16.33 -25.60
N LYS A 65 -54.01 15.78 -26.64
CA LYS A 65 -54.57 16.56 -27.77
C LYS A 65 -55.79 17.40 -27.40
N ASN A 66 -56.53 16.99 -26.36
CA ASN A 66 -57.69 17.72 -25.83
C ASN A 66 -57.36 18.58 -24.60
N ILE A 67 -56.08 18.80 -24.28
CA ILE A 67 -55.71 19.82 -23.29
C ILE A 67 -55.97 21.18 -23.94
N ASP A 68 -57.06 21.81 -23.51
CA ASP A 68 -57.38 23.16 -23.93
C ASP A 68 -56.28 24.12 -23.46
N THR A 69 -55.53 24.64 -24.44
CA THR A 69 -54.47 25.62 -24.22
C THR A 69 -55.01 27.05 -24.14
N SER A 70 -56.34 27.24 -24.16
CA SER A 70 -56.99 28.53 -23.96
C SER A 70 -56.65 29.17 -22.61
N TRP A 71 -56.44 28.36 -21.56
CA TRP A 71 -56.04 28.84 -20.23
C TRP A 71 -54.62 29.47 -20.18
N PHE A 72 -53.75 29.18 -21.17
CA PHE A 72 -52.44 29.84 -21.29
C PHE A 72 -52.51 31.26 -21.85
N LYS A 73 -53.67 31.71 -22.35
CA LYS A 73 -53.85 33.04 -22.97
C LYS A 73 -54.52 34.08 -22.07
N GLN A 74 -54.91 33.76 -20.84
CA GLN A 74 -55.49 34.74 -19.90
C GLN A 74 -54.48 35.18 -18.82
N GLY A 75 -54.28 36.50 -18.75
CA GLY A 75 -53.27 37.15 -17.94
C GLY A 75 -53.48 36.98 -16.44
N ASN A 76 -52.72 36.07 -15.83
CA ASN A 76 -52.10 36.20 -14.49
C ASN A 76 -51.30 34.95 -14.05
N HIS A 77 -51.21 33.90 -14.88
CA HIS A 77 -50.51 32.65 -14.52
C HIS A 77 -49.05 32.53 -15.01
N LYS A 78 -48.44 33.62 -15.48
CA LYS A 78 -47.05 33.61 -15.99
C LYS A 78 -46.01 33.17 -14.94
N TRP A 79 -46.25 33.44 -13.65
CA TRP A 79 -45.28 33.09 -12.59
C TRP A 79 -45.28 31.60 -12.23
N TYR A 80 -46.42 30.92 -12.29
CA TYR A 80 -46.50 29.48 -12.02
C TYR A 80 -45.90 28.64 -13.14
N THR A 81 -46.04 29.09 -14.39
CA THR A 81 -45.42 28.44 -15.55
C THR A 81 -43.90 28.61 -15.54
N VAL A 82 -43.39 29.79 -15.19
CA VAL A 82 -41.95 30.00 -14.96
C VAL A 82 -41.44 29.12 -13.80
N GLY A 83 -42.19 29.03 -12.70
CA GLY A 83 -41.85 28.17 -11.56
C GLY A 83 -41.78 26.67 -11.93
N ALA A 84 -42.76 26.16 -12.67
CA ALA A 84 -42.79 24.78 -13.12
C ALA A 84 -41.65 24.46 -14.11
N ILE A 85 -41.35 25.38 -15.04
CA ILE A 85 -40.22 25.26 -15.96
C ILE A 85 -38.90 25.28 -15.19
N LEU A 86 -38.75 26.16 -14.19
CA LEU A 86 -37.54 26.21 -13.35
C LEU A 86 -37.34 24.93 -12.55
N VAL A 87 -38.39 24.34 -11.97
CA VAL A 87 -38.30 23.05 -11.26
C VAL A 87 -37.90 21.92 -12.22
N LEU A 88 -38.45 21.90 -13.43
CA LEU A 88 -38.17 20.88 -14.42
C LEU A 88 -36.75 21.02 -15.00
N VAL A 89 -36.29 22.25 -15.23
CA VAL A 89 -34.90 22.58 -15.57
C VAL A 89 -33.99 22.21 -14.40
N PHE A 90 -34.36 22.50 -13.16
CA PHE A 90 -33.57 22.14 -11.97
C PHE A 90 -33.45 20.61 -11.81
N LEU A 91 -34.51 19.85 -12.08
CA LEU A 91 -34.49 18.38 -12.12
C LEU A 91 -33.59 17.86 -13.25
N ILE A 92 -33.65 18.45 -14.45
CA ILE A 92 -32.77 18.10 -15.57
C ILE A 92 -31.31 18.43 -15.25
N PHE A 93 -31.04 19.57 -14.60
CA PHE A 93 -29.69 19.95 -14.16
C PHE A 93 -29.20 19.11 -12.97
N PHE A 94 -30.06 18.67 -12.05
CA PHE A 94 -29.70 17.74 -10.97
C PHE A 94 -29.39 16.34 -11.51
N VAL A 95 -30.19 15.85 -12.46
CA VAL A 95 -29.89 14.64 -13.24
C VAL A 95 -28.61 14.83 -14.06
N GLY A 96 -28.36 16.04 -14.56
CA GLY A 96 -27.11 16.44 -15.22
C GLY A 96 -25.90 16.46 -14.27
N ARG A 97 -26.07 16.86 -13.01
CA ARG A 97 -25.00 16.84 -12.00
C ARG A 97 -24.64 15.42 -11.58
N ILE A 98 -25.57 14.46 -11.69
CA ILE A 98 -25.29 13.01 -11.58
C ILE A 98 -24.41 12.54 -12.78
N ARG A 99 -24.50 13.18 -13.95
CA ARG A 99 -23.66 12.84 -15.13
C ARG A 99 -22.19 13.24 -14.97
N ASN A 100 -21.85 14.20 -14.10
CA ASN A 100 -20.45 14.59 -13.85
C ASN A 100 -19.61 13.49 -13.17
N ASN A 101 -20.23 12.39 -12.71
CA ASN A 101 -19.55 11.19 -12.22
C ASN A 101 -19.41 10.07 -13.27
N GLY A 102 -19.71 10.31 -14.55
CA GLY A 102 -19.34 9.41 -15.65
C GLY A 102 -19.94 7.99 -15.60
N GLY A 103 -21.10 7.81 -14.97
CA GLY A 103 -21.76 6.51 -14.84
C GLY A 103 -22.84 6.25 -15.90
N SER A 104 -22.82 5.06 -16.51
CA SER A 104 -23.99 4.43 -17.12
C SER A 104 -25.11 4.29 -16.08
N LEU A 105 -26.39 4.47 -16.47
CA LEU A 105 -27.56 4.28 -15.59
C LEU A 105 -27.64 2.86 -15.01
N VAL A 106 -26.95 1.90 -15.63
CA VAL A 106 -26.82 0.53 -15.14
C VAL A 106 -25.35 0.28 -14.77
N PRO A 107 -25.05 -0.06 -13.50
CA PRO A 107 -23.69 -0.40 -13.09
C PRO A 107 -23.19 -1.62 -13.88
N PRO A 108 -21.92 -1.63 -14.32
CA PRO A 108 -21.37 -2.76 -15.05
C PRO A 108 -21.41 -4.03 -14.20
N ARG A 109 -21.75 -5.17 -14.80
CA ARG A 109 -21.81 -6.46 -14.11
C ARG A 109 -20.42 -6.99 -13.72
N ASN A 110 -19.43 -6.71 -14.57
CA ASN A 110 -18.07 -7.18 -14.41
C ASN A 110 -17.17 -5.99 -14.07
N ILE A 111 -16.42 -6.13 -12.99
CA ILE A 111 -15.50 -5.14 -12.45
C ILE A 111 -14.10 -5.72 -12.60
N THR A 112 -13.18 -4.96 -13.18
CA THR A 112 -11.77 -5.35 -13.31
C THR A 112 -10.91 -4.27 -12.70
N PHE A 113 -9.84 -4.60 -11.97
CA PHE A 113 -8.95 -3.56 -11.44
C PHE A 113 -8.21 -2.83 -12.57
N SER A 114 -7.70 -3.59 -13.54
CA SER A 114 -6.79 -3.14 -14.60
C SER A 114 -7.43 -2.36 -15.75
N LYS A 115 -8.75 -2.49 -15.99
CA LYS A 115 -9.42 -1.91 -17.16
C LYS A 115 -10.75 -1.26 -16.77
N MET A 116 -10.67 -0.05 -16.21
CA MET A 116 -11.85 0.66 -15.68
C MET A 116 -12.16 1.99 -16.38
N ASN A 117 -13.46 2.19 -16.61
CA ASN A 117 -14.07 3.47 -16.88
C ASN A 117 -14.69 4.04 -15.58
N GLY A 118 -14.51 5.33 -15.32
CA GLY A 118 -15.00 5.98 -14.12
C GLY A 118 -14.04 5.86 -12.93
N THR A 119 -14.48 6.32 -11.76
CA THR A 119 -13.69 6.33 -10.51
C THR A 119 -14.11 5.19 -9.60
N ARG A 120 -13.17 4.45 -9.04
CA ARG A 120 -13.42 3.41 -8.05
C ARG A 120 -12.38 3.45 -6.94
N VAL A 121 -12.85 3.16 -5.73
CA VAL A 121 -12.00 3.01 -4.55
C VAL A 121 -11.86 1.53 -4.25
N TRP A 122 -10.64 1.11 -3.99
CA TRP A 122 -10.23 -0.21 -3.57
C TRP A 122 -9.52 -0.10 -2.22
N LEU A 123 -9.69 -1.12 -1.40
CA LEU A 123 -9.18 -1.21 -0.05
C LEU A 123 -8.30 -2.44 0.00
N SER A 124 -7.00 -2.24 0.19
CA SER A 124 -6.07 -3.33 0.47
C SER A 124 -6.18 -3.66 1.95
N THR A 125 -6.36 -4.94 2.27
CA THR A 125 -6.54 -5.39 3.65
C THR A 125 -5.54 -6.47 4.02
N GLU A 126 -5.05 -6.38 5.26
CA GLU A 126 -4.26 -7.40 5.95
C GLU A 126 -5.09 -8.13 7.03
N GLY A 127 -4.74 -9.39 7.29
CA GLY A 127 -5.41 -10.23 8.29
C GLY A 127 -6.84 -10.61 7.88
N GLY A 128 -7.07 -10.72 6.57
CA GLY A 128 -8.28 -11.27 6.00
C GLY A 128 -9.16 -10.26 5.27
N LYS A 129 -10.41 -10.68 5.01
CA LYS A 129 -11.46 -9.88 4.37
C LYS A 129 -12.68 -9.66 5.28
N GLY A 130 -12.51 -9.92 6.58
CA GLY A 130 -13.53 -9.76 7.61
C GLY A 130 -13.72 -8.29 8.03
N LYS A 131 -14.69 -8.02 8.90
CA LYS A 131 -14.97 -6.65 9.37
C LYS A 131 -13.82 -6.05 10.21
N ASP A 132 -12.98 -6.91 10.78
CA ASP A 132 -11.88 -6.54 11.66
C ASP A 132 -10.54 -6.50 10.91
N ALA A 133 -10.51 -6.88 9.63
CA ALA A 133 -9.31 -6.78 8.79
C ALA A 133 -8.87 -5.31 8.70
N ILE A 134 -7.57 -5.09 8.85
CA ILE A 134 -6.93 -3.76 8.81
C ILE A 134 -6.86 -3.32 7.34
N VAL A 135 -6.93 -2.02 7.08
CA VAL A 135 -6.81 -1.44 5.74
C VAL A 135 -5.49 -0.69 5.67
N ASP A 136 -4.52 -1.21 4.93
CA ASP A 136 -3.16 -0.63 4.86
C ASP A 136 -3.05 0.38 3.73
N TYR A 137 -3.83 0.19 2.66
CA TYR A 137 -3.85 1.08 1.52
C TYR A 137 -5.27 1.39 1.04
N ILE A 138 -5.47 2.66 0.64
CA ILE A 138 -6.64 3.09 -0.12
C ILE A 138 -6.21 3.42 -1.54
N ASP A 139 -6.60 2.54 -2.45
CA ASP A 139 -6.28 2.63 -3.87
C ASP A 139 -7.44 3.26 -4.63
N VAL A 140 -7.14 4.19 -5.53
CA VAL A 140 -8.16 4.83 -6.37
C VAL A 140 -7.82 4.64 -7.84
N THR A 141 -8.71 4.00 -8.58
CA THR A 141 -8.60 3.91 -10.03
C THR A 141 -9.52 4.92 -10.70
N LYS A 142 -9.04 5.58 -11.76
CA LYS A 142 -9.82 6.51 -12.57
C LYS A 142 -9.37 6.49 -14.03
N ASN A 143 -10.23 6.02 -14.93
CA ASN A 143 -10.00 6.03 -16.37
C ASN A 143 -8.61 5.46 -16.77
N GLY A 144 -8.28 4.27 -16.27
CA GLY A 144 -6.99 3.61 -16.51
C GLY A 144 -5.78 4.22 -15.78
N LYS A 145 -6.00 5.23 -14.94
CA LYS A 145 -5.00 5.73 -13.98
C LYS A 145 -5.26 5.18 -12.58
N PHE A 146 -4.23 5.24 -11.76
CA PHE A 146 -4.17 4.73 -10.41
C PHE A 146 -3.48 5.77 -9.50
N ILE A 147 -3.85 5.76 -8.23
CA ILE A 147 -3.16 6.44 -7.13
C ILE A 147 -3.37 5.60 -5.88
N GLN A 148 -2.34 5.43 -5.09
CA GLN A 148 -2.36 4.72 -3.80
C GLN A 148 -2.16 5.74 -2.68
N TYR A 149 -2.84 5.53 -1.57
CA TYR A 149 -2.67 6.28 -0.34
C TYR A 149 -2.32 5.29 0.78
N GLN A 150 -1.21 5.55 1.49
CA GLN A 150 -0.81 4.76 2.66
C GLN A 150 -1.70 5.09 3.86
N ILE A 151 -2.00 4.09 4.69
CA ILE A 151 -2.76 4.26 5.92
C ILE A 151 -1.83 4.18 7.13
N PHE A 152 -1.85 5.21 7.97
CA PHE A 152 -1.02 5.24 9.17
C PHE A 152 -1.69 4.56 10.37
N ASP A 153 -2.99 4.81 10.57
CA ASP A 153 -3.71 4.31 11.74
C ASP A 153 -4.03 2.81 11.64
N ASP A 154 -3.46 2.00 12.54
CA ASP A 154 -3.66 0.54 12.65
C ASP A 154 -5.10 0.11 12.94
N ASN A 155 -5.90 1.05 13.43
CA ASN A 155 -7.27 0.79 13.81
C ASN A 155 -8.27 0.99 12.65
N ILE A 156 -7.83 1.37 11.46
CA ILE A 156 -8.71 1.57 10.29
C ILE A 156 -9.09 0.22 9.70
N THR A 157 -10.22 -0.33 10.14
CA THR A 157 -10.70 -1.64 9.67
C THR A 157 -11.69 -1.56 8.52
N LEU A 158 -11.82 -2.65 7.76
CA LEU A 158 -12.81 -2.81 6.70
C LEU A 158 -14.24 -2.52 7.19
N GLY A 159 -14.55 -2.93 8.42
CA GLY A 159 -15.83 -2.65 9.08
C GLY A 159 -16.08 -1.15 9.31
N LYS A 160 -15.07 -0.40 9.79
CA LYS A 160 -15.19 1.06 9.98
C LYS A 160 -15.40 1.78 8.65
N VAL A 161 -14.56 1.47 7.66
CA VAL A 161 -14.60 2.15 6.36
C VAL A 161 -15.82 1.74 5.51
N SER A 162 -16.48 0.62 5.82
CA SER A 162 -17.67 0.17 5.07
C SER A 162 -18.89 1.10 5.11
N LYS A 163 -18.92 1.95 6.14
CA LYS A 163 -19.96 2.96 6.36
C LYS A 163 -19.70 4.24 5.56
N MET A 164 -18.52 4.37 4.95
CA MET A 164 -18.09 5.56 4.21
C MET A 164 -18.50 5.50 2.74
N SER A 165 -18.74 6.68 2.16
CA SER A 165 -18.85 6.88 0.72
C SER A 165 -17.47 6.91 0.06
N ASN A 166 -17.40 6.73 -1.27
CA ASN A 166 -16.14 6.84 -2.00
C ASN A 166 -15.42 8.18 -1.78
N SER A 167 -16.17 9.29 -1.67
CA SER A 167 -15.57 10.60 -1.42
C SER A 167 -14.95 10.69 -0.01
N GLN A 168 -15.58 10.05 0.98
CA GLN A 168 -15.04 9.99 2.34
C GLN A 168 -13.81 9.10 2.40
N LEU A 169 -13.80 7.96 1.68
CA LEU A 169 -12.63 7.08 1.59
C LEU A 169 -11.44 7.77 0.93
N ILE A 170 -11.65 8.51 -0.17
CA ILE A 170 -10.58 9.27 -0.83
C ILE A 170 -10.04 10.37 0.09
N LYS A 171 -10.94 11.04 0.84
CA LYS A 171 -10.53 12.04 1.83
C LYS A 171 -9.70 11.39 2.95
N LEU A 172 -10.17 10.27 3.48
CA LEU A 172 -9.46 9.49 4.51
C LEU A 172 -8.07 9.07 4.02
N GLY A 173 -7.96 8.51 2.81
CA GLY A 173 -6.67 8.13 2.22
C GLY A 173 -5.69 9.29 2.18
N LYS A 174 -6.11 10.46 1.68
CA LYS A 174 -5.25 11.67 1.66
C LYS A 174 -4.82 12.14 3.04
N GLU A 175 -5.72 12.07 4.01
CA GLU A 175 -5.44 12.48 5.40
C GLU A 175 -4.46 11.51 6.06
N GLN A 176 -4.66 10.21 5.86
CA GLN A 176 -3.82 9.16 6.42
C GLN A 176 -2.43 9.09 5.76
N ASP A 177 -2.34 9.30 4.45
CA ASP A 177 -1.08 9.33 3.71
C ASP A 177 -0.23 10.53 4.14
N LYS A 178 -0.84 11.71 4.30
CA LYS A 178 -0.15 12.85 4.90
C LYS A 178 0.22 12.58 6.36
N LYS A 179 -0.66 11.92 7.13
CA LYS A 179 -0.40 11.57 8.52
C LYS A 179 0.78 10.61 8.64
N TYR A 180 0.90 9.64 7.73
CA TYR A 180 2.04 8.73 7.64
C TYR A 180 3.34 9.54 7.60
N PHE A 181 3.44 10.48 6.67
CA PHE A 181 4.58 11.40 6.59
C PHE A 181 4.81 12.23 7.88
N ASP A 182 3.75 12.87 8.39
CA ASP A 182 3.87 13.79 9.54
C ASP A 182 4.27 13.05 10.83
N GLU A 183 3.79 11.82 11.02
CA GLU A 183 4.02 11.00 12.20
C GLU A 183 5.31 10.18 12.13
N SER A 184 5.98 10.06 10.97
CA SER A 184 7.28 9.38 10.87
C SER A 184 8.31 9.90 11.86
N ILE A 185 8.32 11.22 12.11
CA ILE A 185 9.20 11.82 13.12
C ILE A 185 8.88 11.31 14.52
N ASN A 186 7.60 11.09 14.83
CA ASN A 186 7.18 10.60 16.15
C ASN A 186 7.46 9.11 16.31
N GLU A 187 7.39 8.31 15.24
CA GLU A 187 7.85 6.92 15.24
C GLU A 187 9.35 6.82 15.54
N VAL A 188 10.17 7.63 14.87
CA VAL A 188 11.62 7.69 15.16
C VAL A 188 11.89 8.11 16.61
N LYS A 189 11.11 9.06 17.16
CA LYS A 189 11.21 9.43 18.58
C LYS A 189 10.78 8.28 19.51
N ALA A 190 9.69 7.57 19.18
CA ALA A 190 9.23 6.44 19.97
C ALA A 190 10.30 5.36 20.03
N TYR A 191 10.89 5.00 18.89
CA TYR A 191 11.97 4.02 18.82
C TYR A 191 13.22 4.48 19.61
N ARG A 192 13.66 5.74 19.45
CA ARG A 192 14.74 6.34 20.26
C ARG A 192 14.47 6.22 21.77
N ASP A 193 13.23 6.42 22.18
CA ASP A 193 12.82 6.42 23.58
C ASP A 193 12.43 5.01 24.09
N GLY A 194 12.68 3.95 23.31
CA GLY A 194 12.40 2.57 23.68
C GLY A 194 10.92 2.21 23.74
N LYS A 195 10.06 2.96 23.05
CA LYS A 195 8.62 2.72 22.93
C LYS A 195 8.31 1.84 21.73
N GLY A 196 7.13 1.22 21.74
CA GLY A 196 6.62 0.44 20.61
C GLY A 196 6.20 1.32 19.43
N GLN A 197 5.82 0.65 18.35
CA GLN A 197 5.27 1.24 17.13
C GLN A 197 3.98 2.01 17.43
N ILE A 198 3.80 3.17 16.79
CA ILE A 198 2.64 4.06 16.97
C ILE A 198 1.55 3.78 15.92
N GLY A 199 1.92 3.49 14.67
CA GLY A 199 1.03 3.23 13.53
C GLY A 199 1.61 2.19 12.57
N LEU A 200 1.14 2.12 11.32
CA LEU A 200 1.50 1.05 10.35
C LEU A 200 2.82 1.29 9.59
N GLN A 201 3.80 1.98 10.20
CA GLN A 201 5.12 2.23 9.58
C GLN A 201 6.06 1.02 9.68
N ASP A 202 5.75 -0.02 8.94
CA ASP A 202 6.52 -1.27 8.94
C ASP A 202 7.88 -1.12 8.26
N ASP A 203 8.01 -0.20 7.31
CA ASP A 203 9.27 0.23 6.70
C ASP A 203 10.33 0.66 7.73
N LEU A 204 9.91 1.32 8.81
CA LEU A 204 10.75 1.73 9.94
C LEU A 204 10.80 0.63 11.02
N MET A 205 9.66 0.01 11.31
CA MET A 205 9.51 -0.87 12.47
C MET A 205 9.81 -2.34 12.22
N GLN A 206 9.78 -2.81 10.98
CA GLN A 206 10.10 -4.21 10.65
C GLN A 206 11.41 -4.34 9.88
N ASN A 207 11.97 -3.23 9.39
CA ASN A 207 13.27 -3.24 8.73
C ASN A 207 14.41 -3.42 9.73
N HIS A 208 14.88 -4.66 9.85
CA HIS A 208 16.00 -5.04 10.71
C HIS A 208 17.29 -4.28 10.37
N ASP A 209 17.54 -3.98 9.10
CA ASP A 209 18.75 -3.26 8.68
C ASP A 209 18.68 -1.80 9.10
N LEU A 210 17.57 -1.11 8.85
CA LEU A 210 17.35 0.27 9.29
C LEU A 210 17.44 0.42 10.81
N LYS A 211 16.80 -0.48 11.55
CA LYS A 211 16.90 -0.52 13.02
C LYS A 211 18.32 -0.78 13.50
N ARG A 212 19.05 -1.66 12.81
CA ARG A 212 20.46 -1.96 13.09
C ARG A 212 21.32 -0.74 12.79
N GLU A 213 21.17 -0.10 11.64
CA GLU A 213 21.90 1.11 11.25
C GLU A 213 21.65 2.27 12.23
N LEU A 214 20.40 2.45 12.70
CA LEU A 214 20.05 3.51 13.66
C LEU A 214 20.53 3.24 15.09
N LYS A 215 20.54 1.97 15.50
CA LYS A 215 20.95 1.58 16.86
C LYS A 215 22.45 1.35 16.99
N LEU A 216 23.05 0.76 15.96
CA LEU A 216 24.44 0.35 15.99
C LEU A 216 25.32 1.32 15.18
N GLY A 217 24.80 1.95 14.14
CA GLY A 217 25.60 2.68 13.15
C GLY A 217 26.01 1.78 11.99
N GLU A 218 26.96 2.26 11.18
CA GLU A 218 27.55 1.49 10.08
C GLU A 218 29.02 1.15 10.33
N GLU A 219 29.44 0.02 9.76
CA GLU A 219 30.83 -0.41 9.80
C GLU A 219 31.70 0.45 8.87
N VAL A 220 32.82 0.94 9.41
CA VAL A 220 33.85 1.59 8.61
C VAL A 220 34.96 0.59 8.34
N PHE A 221 35.24 0.33 7.07
CA PHE A 221 36.36 -0.53 6.69
C PHE A 221 37.56 0.31 6.33
N TYR A 222 38.74 -0.09 6.79
CA TYR A 222 39.97 0.56 6.40
C TYR A 222 41.13 -0.42 6.21
N SER A 223 42.12 0.05 5.47
CA SER A 223 43.42 -0.57 5.33
C SER A 223 44.48 0.44 5.71
N TYR A 224 45.58 -0.03 6.30
CA TYR A 224 46.77 0.79 6.48
C TYR A 224 48.02 -0.04 6.22
N ASN A 225 49.09 0.63 5.82
CA ASN A 225 50.41 0.02 5.70
C ASN A 225 51.26 0.51 6.87
N GLY A 226 51.91 -0.40 7.61
CA GLY A 226 52.83 -0.04 8.70
C GLY A 226 52.37 -0.46 10.11
N SER A 227 52.76 0.31 11.13
CA SER A 227 52.41 0.09 12.55
C SER A 227 51.11 0.80 12.92
N VAL A 228 50.33 0.20 13.84
CA VAL A 228 49.10 0.80 14.44
C VAL A 228 49.38 2.20 15.00
N SER A 229 50.60 2.44 15.50
CA SER A 229 51.02 3.71 16.10
C SER A 229 51.21 4.86 15.10
N HIS A 230 51.10 4.61 13.78
CA HIS A 230 51.32 5.61 12.73
C HIS A 230 50.31 5.47 11.57
N MET A 231 49.01 5.55 11.86
CA MET A 231 47.91 5.46 10.86
C MET A 231 47.81 6.65 9.86
N LYS A 232 48.92 7.28 9.47
CA LYS A 232 48.93 8.39 8.49
C LYS A 232 48.44 7.94 7.10
N ASP A 233 48.67 6.68 6.76
CA ASP A 233 48.31 6.09 5.47
C ASP A 233 46.99 5.29 5.50
N ILE A 234 46.09 5.58 6.45
CA ILE A 234 44.78 4.92 6.49
C ILE A 234 44.02 5.19 5.18
N LYS A 235 43.46 4.14 4.59
CA LYS A 235 42.58 4.20 3.44
C LYS A 235 41.27 3.54 3.81
N PHE A 236 40.20 4.32 3.84
CA PHE A 236 38.84 3.78 3.96
C PHE A 236 38.47 3.05 2.67
N ILE A 237 37.90 1.87 2.82
CA ILE A 237 37.57 0.94 1.73
C ILE A 237 36.11 0.50 1.86
N SER A 238 35.50 0.02 0.78
CA SER A 238 34.16 -0.57 0.87
C SER A 238 34.22 -1.92 1.57
N GLU A 239 33.07 -2.41 2.07
CA GLU A 239 32.93 -3.78 2.58
C GLU A 239 33.37 -4.83 1.53
N SER A 240 32.99 -4.60 0.26
CA SER A 240 33.39 -5.49 -0.84
C SER A 240 34.90 -5.49 -1.08
N GLU A 241 35.59 -4.35 -0.93
CA GLU A 241 37.04 -4.27 -1.00
C GLU A 241 37.68 -4.92 0.22
N TYR A 242 37.14 -4.73 1.42
CA TYR A 242 37.56 -5.42 2.64
C TYR A 242 37.47 -6.95 2.48
N ASN A 243 36.33 -7.47 2.05
CA ASN A 243 36.12 -8.91 1.87
C ASN A 243 37.07 -9.53 0.83
N ARG A 244 37.52 -8.75 -0.17
CA ARG A 244 38.53 -9.20 -1.15
C ARG A 244 39.96 -9.16 -0.63
N LEU A 245 40.21 -8.37 0.40
CA LEU A 245 41.55 -8.09 0.91
C LEU A 245 41.86 -8.85 2.20
N LYS A 246 40.86 -9.13 3.05
CA LYS A 246 41.02 -9.68 4.41
C LYS A 246 41.81 -11.00 4.47
N ASP A 247 41.75 -11.83 3.44
CA ASP A 247 42.44 -13.13 3.39
C ASP A 247 43.87 -13.04 2.80
N LYS A 248 44.38 -11.83 2.52
CA LYS A 248 45.73 -11.63 1.96
C LYS A 248 46.74 -11.32 3.07
N GLU A 249 47.69 -12.24 3.30
CA GLU A 249 48.63 -12.32 4.44
C GLU A 249 49.52 -11.10 4.74
N ASN A 250 49.51 -10.01 3.95
CA ASN A 250 50.53 -8.95 4.04
C ASN A 250 50.00 -7.51 4.12
N LYS A 251 48.73 -7.30 4.49
CA LYS A 251 48.19 -5.95 4.70
C LYS A 251 47.45 -5.89 6.04
N GLY A 252 47.75 -4.85 6.83
CA GLY A 252 47.00 -4.51 8.02
C GLY A 252 45.59 -4.06 7.64
N ILE A 253 44.73 -5.03 7.36
CA ILE A 253 43.33 -4.82 6.99
C ILE A 253 42.54 -5.19 8.22
N TYR A 254 41.92 -4.17 8.81
CA TYR A 254 41.15 -4.33 10.03
C TYR A 254 39.73 -3.89 9.75
N VAL A 255 38.78 -4.64 10.27
CA VAL A 255 37.44 -4.10 10.53
C VAL A 255 37.65 -3.13 11.67
N GLY A 256 37.35 -1.85 11.49
CA GLY A 256 37.56 -0.93 12.58
C GLY A 256 36.49 0.14 12.67
N LEU A 257 35.94 0.18 13.87
CA LEU A 257 34.76 0.92 14.28
C LEU A 257 33.48 0.26 13.83
N ASN A 258 33.29 -0.99 14.26
CA ASN A 258 31.95 -1.37 14.66
C ASN A 258 31.64 -0.47 15.88
N TYR A 259 30.89 0.60 15.66
CA TYR A 259 30.11 1.26 16.70
C TYR A 259 30.86 2.26 17.61
N PRO A 260 30.10 3.20 18.21
CA PRO A 260 30.44 3.76 19.51
C PRO A 260 30.66 2.67 20.57
N THR A 261 30.01 1.50 20.47
CA THR A 261 30.06 0.44 21.49
C THR A 261 31.41 -0.27 21.65
N ASN A 262 32.22 -0.39 20.60
CA ASN A 262 33.60 -0.91 20.73
C ASN A 262 34.63 0.21 21.00
N LEU A 263 34.24 1.46 20.79
CA LEU A 263 35.05 2.65 21.07
C LEU A 263 34.89 3.18 22.49
N LEU A 264 33.71 3.00 23.07
CA LEU A 264 33.32 3.62 24.32
C LEU A 264 33.26 2.59 25.43
N PRO A 265 33.73 2.97 26.63
CA PRO A 265 33.95 2.03 27.73
C PRO A 265 32.67 1.61 28.45
N ASP A 266 31.54 2.29 28.23
CA ASP A 266 30.31 2.10 29.00
C ASP A 266 29.02 2.38 28.21
N ASP A 267 27.94 1.76 28.67
CA ASP A 267 26.59 1.85 28.09
C ASP A 267 26.00 3.28 28.13
N SER A 268 26.41 4.11 29.10
CA SER A 268 25.91 5.48 29.22
C SER A 268 26.44 6.37 28.09
N ASN A 269 27.71 6.21 27.73
CA ASN A 269 28.30 6.91 26.61
C ASN A 269 27.70 6.41 25.30
N ILE A 270 27.53 5.10 25.12
CA ILE A 270 26.85 4.51 23.96
C ILE A 270 25.47 5.15 23.75
N ALA A 271 24.61 5.12 24.78
CA ALA A 271 23.26 5.68 24.70
C ALA A 271 23.25 7.18 24.34
N LYS A 272 24.28 7.93 24.73
CA LYS A 272 24.44 9.36 24.37
C LYS A 272 24.66 9.54 22.87
N PHE A 273 25.53 8.73 22.25
CA PHE A 273 25.81 8.80 20.82
C PHE A 273 24.62 8.30 20.00
N ASP A 274 23.96 7.21 20.43
CA ASP A 274 22.72 6.73 19.81
C ASP A 274 21.67 7.85 19.77
N LYS A 275 21.46 8.52 20.92
CA LYS A 275 20.51 9.65 21.01
C LYS A 275 20.87 10.80 20.07
N ARG A 276 22.16 11.11 19.87
CA ARG A 276 22.59 12.13 18.88
C ARG A 276 22.23 11.71 17.47
N GLN A 277 22.46 10.47 17.11
CA GLN A 277 22.12 9.94 15.79
C GLN A 277 20.62 10.08 15.50
N TYR A 278 19.75 9.67 16.42
CA TYR A 278 18.31 9.88 16.29
C TYR A 278 17.93 11.35 16.18
N ASN A 279 18.52 12.22 17.01
CA ASN A 279 18.21 13.65 16.97
C ASN A 279 18.64 14.30 15.65
N ALA A 280 19.78 13.88 15.09
CA ALA A 280 20.25 14.33 13.79
C ALA A 280 19.34 13.86 12.65
N LEU A 281 18.90 12.59 12.69
CA LEU A 281 17.90 12.07 11.76
C LEU A 281 16.62 12.90 11.83
N ILE A 282 16.06 13.10 13.04
CA ILE A 282 14.86 13.92 13.25
C ILE A 282 15.05 15.34 12.68
N LYS A 283 16.21 15.97 12.93
CA LYS A 283 16.53 17.30 12.40
C LYS A 283 16.57 17.31 10.86
N ASN A 284 17.05 16.24 10.23
CA ASN A 284 17.03 16.10 8.78
C ASN A 284 15.62 15.84 8.25
N MET A 285 14.83 14.98 8.90
CA MET A 285 13.43 14.71 8.55
C MET A 285 12.58 16.00 8.57
N GLN A 286 12.79 16.87 9.55
CA GLN A 286 12.08 18.16 9.65
C GLN A 286 12.29 19.08 8.44
N LYS A 287 13.35 18.88 7.65
CA LYS A 287 13.64 19.67 6.45
C LYS A 287 12.94 19.10 5.20
N VAL A 288 12.43 17.88 5.29
CA VAL A 288 11.80 17.16 4.19
C VAL A 288 10.38 17.66 4.01
N LYS A 289 9.95 17.75 2.76
CA LYS A 289 8.58 18.12 2.42
C LYS A 289 7.82 16.88 1.98
N TYR A 290 6.60 16.75 2.49
CA TYR A 290 5.64 15.76 2.03
C TYR A 290 5.45 15.86 0.52
N LEU A 291 5.50 14.71 -0.15
CA LEU A 291 5.21 14.58 -1.57
C LEU A 291 3.96 13.72 -1.74
N ALA A 292 2.82 14.38 -1.98
CA ALA A 292 1.57 13.67 -2.21
C ALA A 292 1.67 12.73 -3.42
N PRO A 293 1.00 11.56 -3.38
CA PRO A 293 0.98 10.65 -4.51
C PRO A 293 0.22 11.26 -5.69
N GLU A 294 0.60 10.82 -6.88
CA GLU A 294 0.12 11.38 -8.14
C GLU A 294 -0.55 10.31 -9.01
N TRP A 295 -1.47 10.76 -9.87
CA TRP A 295 -2.12 9.87 -10.83
C TRP A 295 -1.12 9.31 -11.84
N GLN A 296 -1.03 7.99 -11.89
CA GLN A 296 -0.09 7.27 -12.72
C GLN A 296 -0.76 6.15 -13.53
N LYS A 297 -0.06 5.65 -14.55
CA LYS A 297 -0.48 4.47 -15.30
C LYS A 297 0.08 3.22 -14.64
N ILE A 298 -0.72 2.17 -14.59
CA ILE A 298 -0.28 0.84 -14.17
C ILE A 298 0.18 0.03 -15.38
N ARG A 299 1.12 -0.89 -15.15
CA ARG A 299 1.51 -1.94 -16.10
C ARG A 299 0.88 -3.24 -15.65
N VAL A 300 0.38 -4.01 -16.60
CA VAL A 300 -0.37 -5.24 -16.31
C VAL A 300 0.26 -6.38 -17.08
N LYS A 301 0.72 -7.42 -16.36
CA LYS A 301 1.19 -8.68 -16.93
C LYS A 301 0.22 -9.77 -16.53
N ASN A 302 -0.37 -10.43 -17.52
CA ASN A 302 -1.32 -11.52 -17.31
C ASN A 302 -0.58 -12.86 -17.22
N SER A 303 -1.05 -13.73 -16.33
CA SER A 303 -0.80 -15.17 -16.40
C SER A 303 -2.09 -15.88 -16.79
N THR A 304 -1.96 -16.94 -17.59
CA THR A 304 -3.10 -17.71 -18.10
C THR A 304 -3.07 -19.15 -17.59
N ASP A 305 -4.19 -19.85 -17.76
CA ASP A 305 -4.22 -21.30 -17.69
C ASP A 305 -3.43 -21.93 -18.85
N ASP A 306 -3.29 -23.26 -18.82
CA ASP A 306 -2.57 -24.05 -19.83
C ASP A 306 -3.13 -23.88 -21.25
N SER A 307 -4.40 -23.45 -21.35
CA SER A 307 -5.05 -23.20 -22.64
C SER A 307 -4.68 -21.86 -23.25
N GLY A 308 -4.13 -20.92 -22.47
CA GLY A 308 -3.90 -19.54 -22.85
C GLY A 308 -5.18 -18.67 -22.92
N ASN A 309 -6.37 -19.27 -22.80
CA ASN A 309 -7.64 -18.60 -23.06
C ASN A 309 -8.24 -17.92 -21.82
N LYS A 310 -7.75 -18.24 -20.62
CA LYS A 310 -8.27 -17.69 -19.37
C LYS A 310 -7.15 -17.11 -18.53
N ILE A 311 -7.28 -15.84 -18.17
CA ILE A 311 -6.40 -15.20 -17.18
C ILE A 311 -6.67 -15.82 -15.80
N THR A 312 -5.62 -16.28 -15.15
CA THR A 312 -5.63 -16.85 -13.79
C THR A 312 -5.09 -15.88 -12.76
N SER A 313 -4.19 -14.97 -13.15
CA SER A 313 -3.72 -13.88 -12.30
C SER A 313 -3.23 -12.67 -13.11
N GLN A 314 -3.15 -11.50 -12.47
CA GLN A 314 -2.56 -10.29 -13.05
C GLN A 314 -1.53 -9.70 -12.10
N LYS A 315 -0.28 -9.60 -12.56
CA LYS A 315 0.74 -8.78 -11.90
C LYS A 315 0.56 -7.33 -12.33
N ILE A 316 0.29 -6.46 -11.37
CA ILE A 316 0.12 -5.03 -11.55
C ILE A 316 1.39 -4.34 -11.05
N SER A 317 2.08 -3.61 -11.90
CA SER A 317 3.26 -2.83 -11.52
C SER A 317 3.00 -1.34 -11.60
N TYR A 318 3.45 -0.60 -10.60
CA TYR A 318 3.27 0.84 -10.44
C TYR A 318 4.49 1.49 -9.77
N ASP A 319 4.51 2.81 -9.71
CA ASP A 319 5.49 3.58 -8.95
C ASP A 319 4.90 3.88 -7.57
N SER A 320 5.52 3.35 -6.52
CA SER A 320 5.16 3.72 -5.15
C SER A 320 6.03 4.90 -4.67
N ILE A 321 5.55 5.61 -3.66
CA ILE A 321 6.31 6.63 -2.92
C ILE A 321 6.40 6.15 -1.48
N ASP A 322 7.62 6.03 -0.99
CA ASP A 322 7.96 5.81 0.41
C ASP A 322 9.00 6.87 0.79
N GLU A 323 8.99 7.30 2.04
CA GLU A 323 9.90 8.31 2.55
C GLU A 323 11.14 7.76 3.21
N PHE A 324 11.20 6.47 3.56
CA PHE A 324 12.45 5.86 4.00
C PHE A 324 13.25 5.36 2.80
N ASN A 325 14.55 5.65 2.78
CA ASN A 325 15.43 5.18 1.71
C ASN A 325 15.99 3.79 2.02
N ASP A 326 16.41 3.11 0.96
CA ASP A 326 16.99 1.77 1.01
C ASP A 326 18.30 1.67 1.82
N SER A 327 18.60 0.42 2.17
CA SER A 327 19.86 -0.04 2.75
C SER A 327 21.04 0.49 1.95
N GLY A 328 21.89 1.30 2.58
CA GLY A 328 23.15 1.76 2.00
C GLY A 328 23.26 3.27 1.77
N THR A 329 22.20 4.06 1.95
CA THR A 329 22.33 5.54 2.02
C THR A 329 23.21 5.94 3.20
N PHE A 330 22.97 5.33 4.36
CA PHE A 330 23.77 5.55 5.55
C PHE A 330 25.24 5.18 5.30
N ASN A 331 25.50 3.98 4.79
CA ASN A 331 26.85 3.51 4.43
C ASN A 331 27.57 4.47 3.47
N LYS A 332 26.91 4.91 2.39
CA LYS A 332 27.47 5.89 1.45
C LYS A 332 27.87 7.20 2.14
N ASN A 333 27.02 7.72 3.02
CA ASN A 333 27.31 8.96 3.74
C ASN A 333 28.47 8.76 4.72
N VAL A 334 28.49 7.65 5.46
CA VAL A 334 29.60 7.28 6.37
C VAL A 334 30.92 7.16 5.62
N MET A 335 30.95 6.48 4.47
CA MET A 335 32.14 6.32 3.65
C MET A 335 32.65 7.66 3.08
N SER A 336 31.74 8.49 2.58
CA SER A 336 32.06 9.82 2.06
C SER A 336 32.64 10.71 3.17
N LEU A 337 31.97 10.75 4.32
CA LEU A 337 32.40 11.55 5.46
C LEU A 337 33.74 11.06 6.01
N SER A 338 33.91 9.75 6.13
CA SER A 338 35.15 9.13 6.62
C SER A 338 36.36 9.51 5.77
N THR A 339 36.17 9.52 4.45
CA THR A 339 37.19 9.96 3.51
C THR A 339 37.51 11.45 3.69
N SER A 340 36.49 12.30 3.86
CA SER A 340 36.67 13.75 4.03
C SER A 340 37.30 14.15 5.38
N GLN A 341 37.06 13.37 6.44
CA GLN A 341 37.54 13.62 7.79
C GLN A 341 38.65 12.63 8.20
N LYS A 342 39.43 12.16 7.21
CA LYS A 342 40.37 11.05 7.36
C LYS A 342 41.27 11.19 8.57
N GLU A 343 41.89 12.35 8.79
CA GLU A 343 42.81 12.56 9.91
C GLU A 343 42.13 12.47 11.28
N LYS A 344 40.92 13.04 11.42
CA LYS A 344 40.16 13.00 12.67
C LYS A 344 39.77 11.57 13.05
N LEU A 345 39.27 10.82 12.08
CA LEU A 345 38.89 9.42 12.28
C LEU A 345 40.11 8.52 12.48
N ALA A 346 41.20 8.73 11.73
CA ALA A 346 42.46 7.99 11.91
C ALA A 346 42.97 8.09 13.34
N ASN A 347 42.92 9.28 13.94
CA ASN A 347 43.36 9.49 15.32
C ASN A 347 42.47 8.76 16.33
N LEU A 348 41.14 8.76 16.12
CA LEU A 348 40.19 8.02 16.96
C LEU A 348 40.39 6.50 16.84
N ILE A 349 40.63 6.01 15.63
CA ILE A 349 40.89 4.60 15.33
C ILE A 349 42.22 4.15 15.95
N ALA A 350 43.30 4.92 15.77
CA ALA A 350 44.61 4.57 16.31
C ALA A 350 44.57 4.41 17.84
N LEU A 351 43.92 5.35 18.53
CA LEU A 351 43.80 5.32 19.99
C LEU A 351 42.95 4.15 20.50
N SER A 352 41.90 3.75 19.76
CA SER A 352 41.08 2.59 20.15
C SER A 352 41.74 1.25 19.83
N THR A 353 42.47 1.16 18.71
CA THR A 353 43.15 -0.07 18.28
C THR A 353 44.39 -0.40 19.13
N GLU A 354 45.11 0.64 19.59
CA GLU A 354 46.19 0.47 20.57
C GLU A 354 45.68 -0.14 21.88
N GLU A 355 44.44 0.15 22.31
CA GLU A 355 43.86 -0.46 23.51
C GLU A 355 43.30 -1.88 23.28
N PHE A 356 42.71 -2.17 22.11
CA PHE A 356 42.21 -3.53 21.79
C PHE A 356 43.34 -4.56 21.64
N SER A 357 44.51 -4.12 21.14
CA SER A 357 45.71 -4.96 20.97
C SER A 357 46.37 -5.33 22.31
N VAL A 358 46.13 -4.53 23.35
CA VAL A 358 46.60 -4.77 24.71
C VAL A 358 45.42 -5.29 25.52
N GLY A 359 45.08 -6.58 25.37
CA GLY A 359 43.91 -7.23 25.98
C GLY A 359 43.82 -7.15 27.52
N LYS A 360 43.60 -5.96 28.08
CA LYS A 360 43.61 -5.65 29.50
C LYS A 360 42.68 -4.49 29.84
N PHE A 361 41.38 -4.70 29.70
CA PHE A 361 40.40 -3.95 30.52
C PHE A 361 40.36 -4.44 31.98
N LYS A 362 41.19 -5.43 32.36
CA LYS A 362 41.09 -6.11 33.66
C LYS A 362 42.09 -5.74 34.75
N GLU A 363 43.08 -4.86 34.57
CA GLU A 363 44.18 -4.80 35.58
C GLU A 363 44.72 -3.43 36.06
N SER A 364 44.13 -2.26 35.75
CA SER A 364 44.36 -1.08 36.61
C SER A 364 43.27 -0.01 36.47
N GLU A 365 42.47 0.20 37.52
CA GLU A 365 41.27 1.08 37.51
C GLU A 365 41.57 2.57 37.26
N SER A 366 42.78 3.07 37.56
CA SER A 366 43.09 4.50 37.49
C SER A 366 43.68 4.95 36.14
N VAL A 367 44.56 4.13 35.54
CA VAL A 367 45.15 4.40 34.21
C VAL A 367 44.14 4.10 33.09
N SER A 368 43.22 3.16 33.31
CA SER A 368 42.12 2.91 32.36
C SER A 368 41.16 4.10 32.30
N ASN A 369 40.80 4.71 33.44
CA ASN A 369 39.78 5.77 33.47
C ASN A 369 40.23 7.07 32.76
N MET A 370 41.47 7.55 32.96
CA MET A 370 41.96 8.76 32.27
C MET A 370 42.06 8.58 30.75
N LYS A 371 42.50 7.40 30.28
CA LYS A 371 42.59 7.09 28.85
C LYS A 371 41.21 6.88 28.22
N GLN A 372 40.31 6.19 28.92
CA GLN A 372 38.89 6.08 28.55
C GLN A 372 38.24 7.46 28.41
N GLN A 373 38.44 8.36 29.38
CA GLN A 373 37.96 9.74 29.29
C GLN A 373 38.59 10.51 28.12
N HIS A 374 39.83 10.19 27.73
CA HIS A 374 40.44 10.78 26.55
C HIS A 374 39.79 10.27 25.26
N ILE A 375 39.55 8.97 25.13
CA ILE A 375 38.83 8.36 23.99
C ILE A 375 37.43 8.94 23.89
N VAL A 376 36.68 9.01 25.00
CA VAL A 376 35.34 9.59 25.03
C VAL A 376 35.38 11.07 24.61
N ARG A 377 36.35 11.87 25.07
CA ARG A 377 36.50 13.27 24.65
C ARG A 377 36.77 13.40 23.16
N LEU A 378 37.67 12.58 22.61
CA LEU A 378 37.95 12.58 21.18
C LEU A 378 36.74 12.13 20.37
N ALA A 379 36.06 11.06 20.78
CA ALA A 379 34.83 10.58 20.16
C ALA A 379 33.75 11.67 20.17
N ASN A 380 33.59 12.44 21.26
CA ASN A 380 32.65 13.56 21.30
C ASN A 380 32.99 14.67 20.29
N ASN A 381 34.26 14.87 19.95
CA ASN A 381 34.72 15.88 18.99
C ASN A 381 34.65 15.39 17.53
N VAL A 382 34.78 14.08 17.30
CA VAL A 382 34.74 13.48 15.95
C VAL A 382 33.31 13.09 15.56
N LEU A 383 32.58 12.48 16.49
CA LEU A 383 31.19 12.02 16.35
C LEU A 383 30.26 13.05 17.02
N ASP A 384 30.38 14.30 16.61
CA ASP A 384 29.54 15.40 17.08
C ASP A 384 28.19 15.45 16.32
N ASP A 385 27.34 16.43 16.65
CA ASP A 385 26.04 16.57 16.00
C ASP A 385 26.17 16.81 14.47
N SER A 386 27.24 17.47 14.02
CA SER A 386 27.48 17.72 12.60
C SER A 386 27.83 16.44 11.85
N TYR A 387 28.58 15.53 12.47
CA TYR A 387 28.85 14.20 11.94
C TYR A 387 27.53 13.45 11.71
N TYR A 388 26.69 13.37 12.75
CA TYR A 388 25.42 12.64 12.66
C TYR A 388 24.43 13.29 11.67
N GLU A 389 24.44 14.61 11.54
CA GLU A 389 23.63 15.31 10.54
C GLU A 389 24.04 14.98 9.11
N VAL A 390 25.32 14.70 8.85
CA VAL A 390 25.78 14.28 7.53
C VAL A 390 25.44 12.83 7.26
N ILE A 391 25.68 11.91 8.20
CA ILE A 391 25.46 10.47 7.94
C ILE A 391 23.98 10.12 7.80
N THR A 392 23.08 10.83 8.50
CA THR A 392 21.63 10.64 8.44
C THR A 392 20.96 11.47 7.32
N LYS A 393 21.75 12.18 6.51
CA LYS A 393 21.22 13.01 5.43
C LYS A 393 20.57 12.14 4.35
N ASP A 394 19.43 12.61 3.83
CA ASP A 394 18.68 11.96 2.73
C ASP A 394 18.18 10.55 3.05
N PHE A 395 18.22 10.16 4.32
CA PHE A 395 17.76 8.87 4.82
C PHE A 395 16.23 8.80 4.89
N PHE A 396 15.62 9.94 5.23
CA PHE A 396 14.20 10.19 5.06
C PHE A 396 14.03 11.24 3.95
N LYS A 397 13.42 10.87 2.84
CA LYS A 397 13.04 11.74 1.71
C LYS A 397 12.08 10.98 0.80
N PRO A 398 11.19 11.66 0.06
CA PRO A 398 10.35 11.00 -0.92
C PRO A 398 11.18 10.24 -1.96
N ASN A 399 11.06 8.91 -1.98
CA ASN A 399 11.71 8.02 -2.92
C ASN A 399 10.64 7.33 -3.76
N ARG A 400 10.84 7.34 -5.08
CA ARG A 400 9.98 6.62 -6.01
C ARG A 400 10.66 5.31 -6.39
N PHE A 401 9.97 4.20 -6.17
CA PHE A 401 10.45 2.87 -6.55
C PHE A 401 9.37 2.09 -7.28
N LYS A 402 9.80 1.03 -7.98
CA LYS A 402 8.88 0.12 -8.66
C LYS A 402 8.34 -0.86 -7.65
N ASP A 403 7.02 -0.88 -7.56
CA ASP A 403 6.29 -1.81 -6.72
C ASP A 403 5.30 -2.63 -7.57
N ASP A 404 4.84 -3.75 -7.02
CA ASP A 404 3.86 -4.58 -7.66
C ASP A 404 2.94 -5.33 -6.70
N MET A 405 1.72 -5.57 -7.17
CA MET A 405 0.74 -6.44 -6.52
C MET A 405 0.27 -7.52 -7.49
N THR A 406 0.06 -8.73 -7.00
CA THR A 406 -0.45 -9.84 -7.83
C THR A 406 -1.90 -10.11 -7.49
N LEU A 407 -2.81 -9.75 -8.40
CA LEU A 407 -4.22 -10.07 -8.29
C LEU A 407 -4.43 -11.53 -8.68
N SER A 408 -5.03 -12.30 -7.78
CA SER A 408 -5.32 -13.73 -7.98
C SER A 408 -6.82 -14.01 -7.84
N ASP A 409 -7.22 -15.00 -7.06
CA ASP A 409 -8.59 -15.51 -7.03
C ASP A 409 -9.62 -14.39 -6.77
N PRO A 410 -10.60 -14.21 -7.69
CA PRO A 410 -11.69 -13.29 -7.45
C PRO A 410 -12.48 -13.68 -6.21
N THR A 411 -12.74 -12.69 -5.35
CA THR A 411 -13.38 -12.91 -4.05
C THR A 411 -14.60 -12.01 -3.88
N SER A 412 -15.46 -12.38 -2.93
CA SER A 412 -16.51 -11.51 -2.43
C SER A 412 -16.79 -11.78 -0.97
N GLN A 413 -17.29 -10.77 -0.27
CA GLN A 413 -17.68 -10.85 1.14
C GLN A 413 -18.78 -9.82 1.41
N THR A 414 -19.56 -10.02 2.46
CA THR A 414 -20.51 -9.01 2.95
C THR A 414 -20.07 -8.51 4.31
N ILE A 415 -19.99 -7.18 4.45
CA ILE A 415 -19.68 -6.48 5.70
C ILE A 415 -20.89 -5.61 6.03
N TYR A 416 -21.60 -5.99 7.10
CA TYR A 416 -22.91 -5.44 7.44
C TYR A 416 -23.87 -5.51 6.24
N ASN A 417 -24.28 -4.37 5.70
CA ASN A 417 -25.20 -4.27 4.55
C ASN A 417 -24.47 -3.97 3.23
N SER A 418 -23.14 -4.02 3.22
CA SER A 418 -22.31 -3.70 2.06
C SER A 418 -21.63 -4.96 1.53
N ARG A 419 -21.88 -5.29 0.26
CA ARG A 419 -21.15 -6.35 -0.42
C ARG A 419 -19.85 -5.80 -1.02
N TYR A 420 -18.77 -6.50 -0.77
CA TYR A 420 -17.44 -6.27 -1.33
C TYR A 420 -17.11 -7.36 -2.33
N ILE A 421 -16.40 -6.97 -3.39
CA ILE A 421 -15.88 -7.83 -4.43
C ILE A 421 -14.44 -7.43 -4.69
N GLY A 422 -13.59 -8.35 -5.15
CA GLY A 422 -12.18 -8.02 -5.33
C GLY A 422 -11.34 -9.21 -5.70
N TYR A 423 -10.07 -9.17 -5.30
CA TYR A 423 -9.08 -10.20 -5.57
C TYR A 423 -8.30 -10.50 -4.29
N GLN A 424 -7.79 -11.72 -4.18
CA GLN A 424 -6.71 -12.01 -3.25
C GLN A 424 -5.38 -11.44 -3.81
N ILE A 425 -4.56 -10.85 -2.93
CA ILE A 425 -3.27 -10.21 -3.29
C ILE A 425 -2.06 -10.77 -2.54
N GLY A 426 -2.28 -11.77 -1.69
CA GLY A 426 -1.25 -12.47 -0.93
C GLY A 426 -1.89 -13.51 -0.01
N ASP A 427 -1.11 -14.04 0.94
CA ASP A 427 -1.65 -14.90 1.98
C ASP A 427 -2.45 -14.04 2.97
N ASP A 428 -3.75 -14.34 3.09
CA ASP A 428 -4.72 -13.58 3.90
C ASP A 428 -4.86 -12.08 3.57
N ASN A 429 -4.31 -11.62 2.44
CA ASN A 429 -4.38 -10.24 1.99
C ASN A 429 -5.32 -10.08 0.79
N TYR A 430 -6.12 -9.01 0.78
CA TYR A 430 -7.16 -8.81 -0.22
C TYR A 430 -7.24 -7.38 -0.74
N LEU A 431 -7.61 -7.22 -2.01
CA LEU A 431 -7.92 -5.93 -2.61
C LEU A 431 -9.42 -5.87 -2.94
N LEU A 432 -10.16 -5.05 -2.20
CA LEU A 432 -11.62 -5.09 -2.18
C LEU A 432 -12.25 -3.75 -2.60
N THR A 433 -13.34 -3.81 -3.35
CA THR A 433 -14.16 -2.64 -3.68
C THR A 433 -15.63 -2.88 -3.35
N LYS A 434 -16.33 -1.82 -2.98
CA LYS A 434 -17.76 -1.90 -2.69
C LYS A 434 -18.54 -2.16 -3.98
N ALA A 435 -19.37 -3.19 -3.97
CA ALA A 435 -20.31 -3.48 -5.04
C ALA A 435 -21.48 -2.49 -4.98
N GLN A 436 -21.87 -1.97 -6.14
CA GLN A 436 -23.01 -1.07 -6.34
C GLN A 436 -24.34 -1.84 -6.41
N ASN A 437 -24.30 -3.15 -6.68
CA ASN A 437 -25.45 -4.05 -6.62
C ASN A 437 -25.02 -5.51 -6.39
N ASN A 438 -26.00 -6.39 -6.16
CA ASN A 438 -25.79 -7.81 -5.89
C ASN A 438 -25.32 -8.64 -7.10
N LYS A 439 -25.34 -8.09 -8.31
CA LYS A 439 -24.92 -8.79 -9.55
C LYS A 439 -23.49 -8.49 -9.96
N GLN A 440 -22.83 -7.51 -9.34
CA GLN A 440 -21.46 -7.13 -9.70
C GLN A 440 -20.46 -8.19 -9.22
N ASN A 441 -19.49 -8.54 -10.05
CA ASN A 441 -18.40 -9.44 -9.67
C ASN A 441 -17.06 -8.87 -10.14
N ALA A 442 -16.02 -9.10 -9.33
CA ALA A 442 -14.65 -8.92 -9.78
C ALA A 442 -14.32 -10.07 -10.74
N VAL A 443 -13.73 -9.75 -11.89
CA VAL A 443 -13.30 -10.73 -12.89
C VAL A 443 -11.99 -10.28 -13.52
N PHE A 444 -11.24 -11.19 -14.11
CA PHE A 444 -10.19 -10.79 -15.04
C PHE A 444 -10.80 -10.42 -16.40
N PRO A 445 -10.21 -9.43 -17.12
CA PRO A 445 -10.61 -9.18 -18.49
C PRO A 445 -10.34 -10.43 -19.35
N LYS A 446 -11.02 -10.55 -20.49
CA LYS A 446 -10.59 -11.54 -21.49
C LYS A 446 -9.17 -11.19 -21.97
N PRO A 447 -8.32 -12.19 -22.29
CA PRO A 447 -7.08 -11.93 -22.99
C PRO A 447 -7.38 -11.03 -24.20
N SER A 448 -6.59 -9.97 -24.36
CA SER A 448 -6.63 -9.18 -25.60
C SER A 448 -6.01 -10.04 -26.69
N ASP A 449 -6.77 -10.28 -27.76
CA ASP A 449 -6.27 -10.86 -29.02
C ASP A 449 -5.11 -10.04 -29.59
#